data_AF-A0A1M3JYB9-F1
#
_entry.id   AF-A0A1M3JYB9-F1
#
_cell.length_a   1.000
_cell.length_b   1.000
_cell.length_c   1.000
_cell.angle_alpha   90.00
_cell.angle_beta   90.00
_cell.angle_gamma   90.00
#
_symmetry.space_group_name_H-M   'P 1'
#
loop_
_entity.id
_entity.type
_entity.pdbx_description
1 polymer ?
#
loop_
_entity_poly.entity_id
_entity_poly.type
_entity_poly.pdbx_seq_one_letter_code
_entity_poly.pdbx_strand_id
1 'polypeptide(L)'
;MENSVQFSRNYSDLSTERGFQFEFFCDRCGNGFRTQFKSFGMSAITGAVDVANSLFGGILGRAADVTDRVSSASRERAHDQAFIEATTELRPQFMQCPRCSNWVCKQSCWNHKKGLCKECAPDLGVEMSAAQSSRSVEEVWAHAAMAEEDKKLATENWRETIRASCPQCNAPLATNAKFCPECGAKLKTSAHCTECGAKLEPGAKFCGECGTKTVQ
;
A
#
# COMPACT_ATOMS: atom_id res chain seq x y z
N MET A 1 15.75 -11.71 35.90
CA MET A 1 15.09 -12.37 34.75
C MET A 1 14.84 -11.28 33.72
N GLU A 2 15.90 -10.77 33.10
CA GLU A 2 15.86 -9.50 32.37
C GLU A 2 16.36 -9.68 30.94
N ASN A 3 15.61 -9.03 30.03
CA ASN A 3 15.99 -8.68 28.66
C ASN A 3 15.91 -9.75 27.57
N SER A 4 14.87 -10.59 27.57
CA SER A 4 14.45 -11.19 26.29
C SER A 4 13.73 -10.12 25.46
N VAL A 5 14.39 -9.63 24.41
CA VAL A 5 13.77 -8.68 23.50
C VAL A 5 12.68 -9.43 22.72
N GLN A 6 11.43 -9.05 22.98
CA GLN A 6 10.29 -9.51 22.21
C GLN A 6 10.29 -8.73 20.88
N PHE A 7 9.83 -9.33 19.77
CA PHE A 7 10.01 -8.89 18.36
C PHE A 7 11.18 -9.57 17.60
N SER A 8 11.22 -10.91 17.57
CA SER A 8 12.30 -11.65 16.89
C SER A 8 12.18 -11.74 15.37
N ARG A 9 11.00 -11.51 14.78
CA ARG A 9 10.74 -11.75 13.34
C ARG A 9 10.13 -10.58 12.57
N ASN A 10 9.55 -9.61 13.26
CA ASN A 10 8.74 -8.54 12.66
C ASN A 10 9.46 -7.18 12.72
N TYR A 11 10.79 -7.19 12.51
CA TYR A 11 11.59 -5.98 12.40
C TYR A 11 12.63 -6.09 11.28
N SER A 12 13.06 -4.94 10.77
CA SER A 12 14.19 -4.78 9.88
C SER A 12 15.21 -3.86 10.56
N ASP A 13 16.46 -4.29 10.54
CA ASP A 13 17.58 -3.48 10.99
C ASP A 13 18.10 -2.63 9.82
N LEU A 14 17.97 -1.30 9.96
CA LEU A 14 18.45 -0.31 9.00
C LEU A 14 19.71 0.41 9.52
N SER A 15 20.39 -0.19 10.50
CA SER A 15 21.60 0.36 11.08
C SER A 15 22.74 0.41 10.07
N THR A 16 23.51 1.50 10.16
CA THR A 16 24.70 1.73 9.34
C THR A 16 25.93 1.81 10.23
N GLU A 17 27.11 2.05 9.66
CA GLU A 17 28.31 2.34 10.45
C GLU A 17 28.17 3.64 11.25
N ARG A 18 27.33 4.58 10.81
CA ARG A 18 27.17 5.92 11.40
C ARG A 18 26.07 6.00 12.45
N GLY A 19 25.31 4.94 12.69
CA GLY A 19 24.19 4.96 13.61
C GLY A 19 23.21 3.82 13.45
N PHE A 20 22.24 3.79 14.36
CA PHE A 20 21.27 2.72 14.50
C PHE A 20 19.86 3.21 14.19
N GLN A 21 19.12 2.42 13.43
CA GLN A 21 17.72 2.67 13.11
C GLN A 21 17.02 1.34 12.88
N PHE A 22 15.80 1.22 13.39
CA PHE A 22 15.02 -0.01 13.33
C PHE A 22 13.61 0.29 12.80
N GLU A 23 13.06 -0.65 12.05
CA GLU A 23 11.70 -0.56 11.53
C GLU A 23 10.93 -1.82 11.91
N PHE A 24 9.76 -1.66 12.54
CA PHE A 24 8.92 -2.76 13.03
C PHE A 24 7.64 -2.86 12.22
N PHE A 25 7.20 -4.07 11.92
CA PHE A 25 6.05 -4.31 11.06
C PHE A 25 4.90 -4.98 11.80
N CYS A 26 3.68 -4.63 11.38
CA CYS A 26 2.47 -5.35 11.76
C CYS A 26 2.31 -6.62 10.92
N ASP A 27 2.22 -7.79 11.56
CA ASP A 27 2.07 -9.09 10.88
C ASP A 27 0.77 -9.21 10.06
N ARG A 28 -0.22 -8.33 10.27
CA ARG A 28 -1.51 -8.35 9.55
C ARG A 28 -1.60 -7.34 8.41
N CYS A 29 -1.29 -6.07 8.65
CA CYS A 29 -1.46 -5.02 7.64
C CYS A 29 -0.16 -4.59 6.95
N GLY A 30 0.99 -5.05 7.43
CA GLY A 30 2.29 -4.65 6.87
C GLY A 30 2.72 -3.21 7.17
N ASN A 31 1.94 -2.43 7.93
CA ASN A 31 2.35 -1.08 8.33
C ASN A 31 3.67 -1.14 9.11
N GLY A 32 4.65 -0.35 8.64
CA GLY A 32 5.95 -0.15 9.25
C GLY A 32 5.95 1.02 10.23
N PHE A 33 6.62 0.83 11.37
CA PHE A 33 6.85 1.83 12.40
C PHE A 33 8.35 1.99 12.56
N ARG A 34 8.88 3.15 12.17
CA ARG A 34 10.31 3.42 12.11
C ARG A 34 10.74 4.28 13.30
N THR A 35 11.83 3.87 13.95
CA THR A 35 12.43 4.66 15.02
C THR A 35 13.30 5.79 14.48
N GLN A 36 13.53 6.79 15.33
CA GLN A 36 14.46 7.87 15.00
C GLN A 36 15.88 7.34 14.86
N PHE A 37 16.62 7.90 13.90
CA PHE A 37 18.02 7.53 13.68
C PHE A 37 18.90 8.01 14.85
N LYS A 38 19.63 7.08 15.47
CA LYS A 38 20.57 7.38 16.56
C LYS A 38 22.00 7.33 16.03
N SER A 39 22.68 8.47 15.97
CA SER A 39 24.05 8.54 15.43
C SER A 39 25.06 7.85 16.35
N PHE A 40 25.81 6.90 15.81
CA PHE A 40 26.94 6.23 16.43
C PHE A 40 28.22 6.90 15.92
N GLY A 41 28.94 7.59 16.82
CA GLY A 41 30.15 8.35 16.50
C GLY A 41 30.20 9.74 17.13
N MET A 42 29.06 10.43 17.24
CA MET A 42 29.01 11.74 17.92
C MET A 42 28.90 11.61 19.45
N SER A 43 28.24 10.55 19.96
CA SER A 43 28.15 10.24 21.40
C SER A 43 29.32 9.40 21.95
N ALA A 44 30.12 8.77 21.09
CA ALA A 44 31.32 8.06 21.52
C ALA A 44 32.42 9.02 22.01
N ILE A 45 32.31 10.30 21.66
CA ILE A 45 33.24 11.36 22.07
C ILE A 45 32.93 11.82 23.50
N THR A 46 31.66 11.89 23.91
CA THR A 46 31.26 12.29 25.28
C THR A 46 31.60 11.23 26.33
N GLY A 47 31.51 9.93 26.00
CA GLY A 47 31.89 8.85 26.93
C GLY A 47 33.40 8.78 27.22
N ALA A 48 34.23 9.40 26.37
CA ALA A 48 35.68 9.54 26.63
C ALA A 48 36.01 10.75 27.51
N VAL A 49 35.07 11.69 27.71
CA VAL A 49 35.28 12.90 28.52
C VAL A 49 35.15 12.59 30.02
N ASP A 50 34.27 11.67 30.43
CA ASP A 50 34.03 11.37 31.86
C ASP A 50 35.08 10.43 32.50
N VAL A 51 35.95 9.80 31.70
CA VAL A 51 37.05 8.94 32.21
C VAL A 51 38.31 9.77 32.53
N ALA A 52 38.30 11.08 32.28
CA ALA A 52 39.48 11.94 32.37
C ALA A 52 39.53 12.88 33.59
N ASN A 53 39.00 12.50 34.75
CA ASN A 53 39.16 13.29 35.99
C ASN A 53 39.71 12.55 37.22
N SER A 54 40.14 11.28 37.12
CA SER A 54 40.78 10.59 38.25
C SER A 54 42.07 9.84 37.94
N LEU A 55 42.65 9.94 36.74
CA LEU A 55 43.84 9.15 36.42
C LEU A 55 44.84 9.75 35.41
N PHE A 56 44.97 11.08 35.29
CA PHE A 56 46.00 11.67 34.41
C PHE A 56 46.78 12.81 35.06
N GLY A 57 47.55 12.44 36.08
CA GLY A 57 48.81 13.10 36.41
C GLY A 57 49.97 12.26 35.86
N GLY A 58 50.52 12.64 34.71
CA GLY A 58 51.84 12.14 34.26
C GLY A 58 51.94 11.68 32.81
N ILE A 59 52.76 12.41 32.05
CA ILE A 59 53.48 12.02 30.82
C ILE A 59 52.61 11.91 29.55
N LEU A 60 52.43 13.07 28.92
CA LEU A 60 52.29 13.22 27.47
C LEU A 60 53.48 12.57 26.75
N GLY A 61 53.23 11.56 25.91
CA GLY A 61 54.25 11.03 25.02
C GLY A 61 54.03 9.59 24.56
N ARG A 62 52.87 9.30 23.95
CA ARG A 62 52.63 8.17 23.02
C ARG A 62 51.18 8.20 22.53
N ALA A 63 50.90 9.14 21.64
CA ALA A 63 49.69 9.15 20.83
C ALA A 63 50.05 8.67 19.42
N ALA A 64 49.28 7.70 18.88
CA ALA A 64 48.68 7.75 17.54
C ALA A 64 48.27 6.37 16.95
N ASP A 65 48.71 5.23 17.46
CA ASP A 65 48.50 3.93 16.77
C ASP A 65 47.59 2.90 17.48
N VAL A 66 46.78 3.32 18.45
CA VAL A 66 45.79 2.43 19.09
C VAL A 66 44.39 3.02 18.96
N THR A 67 43.92 3.18 17.73
CA THR A 67 42.56 3.67 17.45
C THR A 67 41.64 2.64 16.78
N ASP A 68 42.10 1.44 16.43
CA ASP A 68 41.27 0.51 15.63
C ASP A 68 40.80 -0.77 16.33
N ARG A 69 40.97 -0.91 17.65
CA ARG A 69 40.60 -2.16 18.36
C ARG A 69 39.55 -2.05 19.45
N VAL A 70 38.90 -0.90 19.60
CA VAL A 70 37.78 -0.71 20.55
C VAL A 70 36.48 -0.36 19.81
N SER A 71 36.37 -0.71 18.53
CA SER A 71 35.25 -0.31 17.67
C SER A 71 34.12 -1.33 17.58
N SER A 72 34.40 -2.65 17.56
CA SER A 72 33.37 -3.67 17.35
C SER A 72 32.54 -3.95 18.60
N ALA A 73 33.20 -4.27 19.72
CA ALA A 73 32.50 -4.63 20.96
C ALA A 73 31.73 -3.45 21.60
N SER A 74 32.16 -2.21 21.35
CA SER A 74 31.43 -1.02 21.79
C SER A 74 30.22 -0.74 20.90
N ARG A 75 30.35 -0.95 19.59
CA ARG A 75 29.26 -0.84 18.62
C ARG A 75 28.18 -1.89 18.86
N GLU A 76 28.57 -3.14 19.10
CA GLU A 76 27.63 -4.23 19.40
C GLU A 76 26.80 -3.90 20.64
N ARG A 77 27.43 -3.49 21.75
CA ARG A 77 26.70 -3.06 22.95
C ARG A 77 25.82 -1.84 22.72
N ALA A 78 26.29 -0.86 21.95
CA ALA A 78 25.51 0.34 21.65
C ALA A 78 24.32 0.03 20.73
N HIS A 79 24.47 -0.93 19.81
CA HIS A 79 23.41 -1.43 18.95
C HIS A 79 22.34 -2.16 19.78
N ASP A 80 22.75 -3.09 20.65
CA ASP A 80 21.83 -3.82 21.55
C ASP A 80 21.02 -2.86 22.42
N GLN A 81 21.69 -1.85 22.98
CA GLN A 81 21.04 -0.81 23.78
C GLN A 81 20.06 0.03 22.94
N ALA A 82 20.45 0.44 21.73
CA ALA A 82 19.59 1.17 20.82
C ALA A 82 18.36 0.35 20.41
N PHE A 83 18.50 -0.97 20.26
CA PHE A 83 17.41 -1.88 19.94
C PHE A 83 16.43 -2.07 21.11
N ILE A 84 16.93 -2.17 22.34
CA ILE A 84 16.09 -2.23 23.55
C ILE A 84 15.28 -0.93 23.70
N GLU A 85 15.91 0.21 23.48
CA GLU A 85 15.24 1.52 23.54
C GLU A 85 14.17 1.65 22.46
N ALA A 86 14.49 1.26 21.22
CA ALA A 86 13.55 1.23 20.09
C ALA A 86 12.34 0.33 20.38
N THR A 87 12.59 -0.86 20.94
CA THR A 87 11.54 -1.80 21.32
C THR A 87 10.64 -1.22 22.41
N THR A 88 11.23 -0.58 23.42
CA THR A 88 10.49 0.04 24.53
C THR A 88 9.60 1.19 24.06
N GLU A 89 10.10 2.01 23.13
CA GLU A 89 9.37 3.12 22.53
C GLU A 89 8.14 2.64 21.73
N LEU A 90 8.28 1.58 20.94
CA LEU A 90 7.23 1.10 20.03
C LEU A 90 6.28 0.08 20.66
N ARG A 91 6.66 -0.57 21.77
CA ARG A 91 5.85 -1.56 22.49
C ARG A 91 4.39 -1.12 22.73
N PRO A 92 4.06 0.14 23.09
CA PRO A 92 2.67 0.56 23.32
C PRO A 92 1.78 0.52 22.07
N GLN A 93 2.39 0.56 20.89
CA GLN A 93 1.70 0.61 19.59
C GLN A 93 1.33 -0.80 19.07
N PHE A 94 1.91 -1.84 19.66
CA PHE A 94 1.69 -3.22 19.25
C PHE A 94 1.08 -4.07 20.36
N MET A 95 0.34 -5.12 19.97
CA MET A 95 -0.10 -6.16 20.88
C MET A 95 0.12 -7.54 20.26
N GLN A 96 0.58 -8.48 21.09
CA GLN A 96 0.73 -9.87 20.69
C GLN A 96 -0.59 -10.62 20.88
N CYS A 97 -1.04 -11.32 19.85
CA CYS A 97 -2.25 -12.13 19.92
C CYS A 97 -1.99 -13.43 20.71
N PRO A 98 -2.74 -13.76 21.77
CA PRO A 98 -2.53 -14.99 22.53
C PRO A 98 -2.88 -16.26 21.73
N ARG A 99 -3.67 -16.14 20.66
CA ARG A 99 -4.08 -17.29 19.82
C ARG A 99 -3.03 -17.64 18.76
N CYS A 100 -2.59 -16.67 17.96
CA CYS A 100 -1.67 -16.91 16.86
C CYS A 100 -0.23 -16.45 17.13
N SER A 101 0.03 -15.82 18.29
CA SER A 101 1.33 -15.26 18.69
C SER A 101 1.88 -14.15 17.76
N ASN A 102 1.09 -13.68 16.78
CA ASN A 102 1.45 -12.58 15.89
C ASN A 102 1.43 -11.24 16.62
N TRP A 103 2.35 -10.35 16.23
CA TRP A 103 2.39 -8.97 16.68
C TRP A 103 1.64 -8.08 15.70
N VAL A 104 0.59 -7.42 16.18
CA VAL A 104 -0.26 -6.56 15.35
C VAL A 104 -0.36 -5.15 15.92
N CYS A 105 -0.58 -4.17 15.03
CA CYS A 105 -0.78 -2.79 15.46
C CYS A 105 -2.08 -2.65 16.26
N LYS A 106 -1.98 -1.97 17.40
CA LYS A 106 -3.06 -1.76 18.35
C LYS A 106 -4.20 -0.94 17.75
N GLN A 107 -3.88 0.08 16.96
CA GLN A 107 -4.86 1.03 16.42
C GLN A 107 -5.82 0.40 15.41
N SER A 108 -5.33 -0.45 14.50
CA SER A 108 -6.13 -0.91 13.35
C SER A 108 -6.36 -2.42 13.31
N CYS A 109 -5.39 -3.22 13.78
CA CYS A 109 -5.41 -4.68 13.60
C CYS A 109 -5.77 -5.46 14.87
N TRP A 110 -5.93 -4.78 16.01
CA TRP A 110 -6.38 -5.39 17.24
C TRP A 110 -7.89 -5.25 17.44
N ASN A 111 -8.55 -6.31 17.89
CA ASN A 111 -9.95 -6.28 18.30
C ASN A 111 -10.03 -6.13 19.83
N HIS A 112 -10.27 -4.90 20.29
CA HIS A 112 -10.38 -4.59 21.72
C HIS A 112 -11.54 -5.31 22.43
N LYS A 113 -12.65 -5.60 21.72
CA LYS A 113 -13.81 -6.28 22.31
C LYS A 113 -13.56 -7.75 22.57
N LYS A 114 -12.71 -8.39 21.75
CA LYS A 114 -12.42 -9.83 21.82
C LYS A 114 -11.05 -10.17 22.38
N GLY A 115 -10.18 -9.18 22.57
CA GLY A 115 -8.81 -9.40 23.07
C GLY A 115 -7.94 -10.24 22.13
N LEU A 116 -8.21 -10.16 20.84
CA LEU A 116 -7.55 -10.96 19.79
C LEU A 116 -7.21 -10.07 18.59
N CYS A 117 -6.27 -10.49 17.75
CA CYS A 117 -6.06 -9.82 16.47
C CYS A 117 -7.28 -10.02 15.55
N LYS A 118 -7.51 -9.07 14.64
CA LYS A 118 -8.63 -9.11 13.69
C LYS A 118 -8.55 -10.26 12.69
N GLU A 119 -7.40 -10.92 12.56
CA GLU A 119 -7.28 -12.17 11.81
C GLU A 119 -7.98 -13.32 12.54
N CYS A 120 -7.82 -13.38 13.87
CA CYS A 120 -8.38 -14.43 14.72
C CYS A 120 -9.82 -14.13 15.17
N ALA A 121 -10.17 -12.85 15.31
CA ALA A 121 -11.49 -12.38 15.69
C ALA A 121 -11.80 -11.08 14.93
N PRO A 122 -12.25 -11.18 13.66
CA PRO A 122 -12.55 -10.02 12.85
C PRO A 122 -13.72 -9.21 13.41
N ASP A 123 -13.81 -7.95 13.00
CA ASP A 123 -14.96 -7.10 13.31
C ASP A 123 -16.12 -7.50 12.41
N LEU A 124 -17.09 -8.25 12.96
CA LEU A 124 -18.21 -8.82 12.18
C LEU A 124 -18.95 -7.78 11.34
N GLY A 125 -19.14 -6.54 11.81
CA GLY A 125 -19.79 -5.50 11.00
C GLY A 125 -19.01 -5.11 9.75
N VAL A 126 -17.68 -5.10 9.82
CA VAL A 126 -16.80 -4.83 8.66
C VAL A 126 -16.87 -6.01 7.69
N GLU A 127 -16.77 -7.24 8.21
CA GLU A 127 -16.85 -8.46 7.39
C GLU A 127 -18.22 -8.62 6.71
N MET A 128 -19.31 -8.30 7.41
CA MET A 128 -20.66 -8.33 6.83
C MET A 128 -20.80 -7.30 5.70
N SER A 129 -20.27 -6.09 5.89
CA SER A 129 -20.32 -5.04 4.86
C SER A 129 -19.47 -5.41 3.64
N ALA A 130 -18.29 -5.99 3.87
CA ALA A 130 -17.42 -6.52 2.81
C ALA A 130 -18.10 -7.68 2.08
N ALA A 131 -18.68 -8.65 2.80
CA ALA A 131 -19.38 -9.79 2.22
C ALA A 131 -20.59 -9.37 1.38
N GLN A 132 -21.40 -8.42 1.85
CA GLN A 132 -22.49 -7.84 1.07
C GLN A 132 -21.98 -7.21 -0.22
N SER A 133 -20.92 -6.40 -0.13
CA SER A 133 -20.31 -5.75 -1.30
C SER A 133 -19.76 -6.78 -2.30
N SER A 134 -19.07 -7.82 -1.82
CA SER A 134 -18.56 -8.90 -2.67
C SER A 134 -19.69 -9.64 -3.38
N ARG A 135 -20.80 -9.94 -2.68
CA ARG A 135 -21.99 -10.55 -3.31
C ARG A 135 -22.62 -9.63 -4.34
N SER A 136 -22.79 -8.35 -4.05
CA SER A 136 -23.30 -7.39 -5.03
C SER A 136 -22.40 -7.29 -6.26
N VAL A 137 -21.08 -7.33 -6.09
CA VAL A 137 -20.13 -7.36 -7.21
C VAL A 137 -20.28 -8.67 -8.00
N GLU A 138 -20.28 -9.83 -7.33
CA GLU A 138 -20.52 -11.13 -7.97
C GLU A 138 -21.83 -11.16 -8.77
N GLU A 139 -22.92 -10.64 -8.21
CA GLU A 139 -24.22 -10.53 -8.89
C GLU A 139 -24.14 -9.62 -10.12
N VAL A 140 -23.47 -8.47 -10.02
CA VAL A 140 -23.25 -7.57 -11.17
C VAL A 140 -22.48 -8.28 -12.29
N TRP A 141 -21.41 -9.02 -11.95
CA TRP A 141 -20.65 -9.80 -12.94
C TRP A 141 -21.45 -10.98 -13.50
N ALA A 142 -22.23 -11.68 -12.68
CA ALA A 142 -23.09 -12.78 -13.10
C ALA A 142 -24.20 -12.30 -14.05
N HIS A 143 -24.79 -11.15 -13.79
CA HIS A 143 -25.79 -10.53 -14.68
C HIS A 143 -25.17 -9.85 -15.91
N ALA A 144 -23.89 -9.46 -15.84
CA ALA A 144 -23.15 -8.98 -17.02
C ALA A 144 -22.71 -10.13 -17.93
N ALA A 145 -22.45 -11.32 -17.38
CA ALA A 145 -22.29 -12.56 -18.12
C ALA A 145 -23.68 -13.05 -18.56
N MET A 146 -24.22 -12.43 -19.62
CA MET A 146 -25.50 -12.77 -20.26
C MET A 146 -25.85 -14.26 -20.14
N ALA A 147 -27.00 -14.56 -19.54
CA ALA A 147 -27.55 -15.92 -19.51
C ALA A 147 -27.64 -16.46 -20.94
N GLU A 148 -27.30 -17.73 -21.13
CA GLU A 148 -27.18 -18.35 -22.46
C GLU A 148 -28.49 -18.28 -23.27
N GLU A 149 -29.64 -18.18 -22.57
CA GLU A 149 -30.98 -18.03 -23.15
C GLU A 149 -31.29 -16.60 -23.65
N ASP A 150 -30.56 -15.57 -23.20
CA ASP A 150 -30.69 -14.18 -23.67
C ASP A 150 -29.88 -13.90 -24.95
N LYS A 151 -29.27 -14.93 -25.56
CA LYS A 151 -28.57 -14.86 -26.87
C LYS A 151 -29.50 -14.61 -28.08
N LYS A 152 -30.67 -14.01 -27.89
CA LYS A 152 -31.57 -13.52 -28.97
C LYS A 152 -31.53 -12.00 -29.15
N LEU A 153 -30.44 -11.35 -28.76
CA LEU A 153 -30.17 -9.99 -29.20
C LEU A 153 -29.23 -10.06 -30.41
N ALA A 154 -29.73 -9.58 -31.55
CA ALA A 154 -29.02 -9.57 -32.82
C ALA A 154 -27.59 -9.04 -32.65
N THR A 155 -26.65 -9.66 -33.36
CA THR A 155 -25.19 -9.38 -33.38
C THR A 155 -24.85 -7.89 -33.61
N GLU A 156 -25.84 -7.11 -34.06
CA GLU A 156 -25.80 -5.68 -34.29
C GLU A 156 -25.61 -4.85 -33.00
N ASN A 157 -26.02 -5.36 -31.83
CA ASN A 157 -25.95 -4.62 -30.56
C ASN A 157 -24.59 -4.70 -29.84
N TRP A 158 -23.68 -5.59 -30.25
CA TRP A 158 -22.34 -5.74 -29.64
C TRP A 158 -21.30 -4.77 -30.25
N ARG A 159 -21.59 -4.17 -31.41
CA ARG A 159 -20.65 -3.27 -32.11
C ARG A 159 -20.63 -1.84 -31.57
N GLU A 160 -21.44 -1.51 -30.57
CA GLU A 160 -21.45 -0.18 -29.97
C GLU A 160 -20.57 -0.12 -28.72
N THR A 161 -19.44 0.60 -28.79
CA THR A 161 -18.58 0.86 -27.64
C THR A 161 -19.34 1.63 -26.56
N ILE A 162 -19.74 0.95 -25.50
CA ILE A 162 -20.33 1.58 -24.31
C ILE A 162 -19.18 2.25 -23.53
N ARG A 163 -19.28 3.57 -23.32
CA ARG A 163 -18.27 4.35 -22.58
C ARG A 163 -18.81 4.72 -21.21
N ALA A 164 -18.00 4.51 -20.17
CA ALA A 164 -18.35 4.83 -18.79
C ALA A 164 -18.25 6.33 -18.45
N SER A 165 -17.55 7.12 -19.28
CA SER A 165 -17.32 8.54 -19.03
C SER A 165 -17.38 9.36 -20.33
N CYS A 166 -17.85 10.59 -20.21
CA CYS A 166 -17.89 11.52 -21.34
C CYS A 166 -16.46 11.96 -21.73
N PRO A 167 -16.04 11.84 -22.99
CA PRO A 167 -14.71 12.25 -23.43
C PRO A 167 -14.50 13.78 -23.49
N GLN A 168 -15.56 14.57 -23.31
CA GLN A 168 -15.50 16.04 -23.35
C GLN A 168 -15.47 16.67 -21.96
N CYS A 169 -16.24 16.14 -21.01
CA CYS A 169 -16.35 16.71 -19.66
C CYS A 169 -15.97 15.75 -18.53
N ASN A 170 -15.60 14.50 -18.84
CA ASN A 170 -15.31 13.43 -17.89
C ASN A 170 -16.45 13.07 -16.91
N ALA A 171 -17.65 13.61 -17.10
CA ALA A 171 -18.80 13.24 -16.30
C ALA A 171 -19.11 11.73 -16.41
N PRO A 172 -19.47 11.07 -15.29
CA PRO A 172 -19.87 9.67 -15.29
C PRO A 172 -21.17 9.50 -16.10
N LEU A 173 -21.22 8.48 -16.94
CA LEU A 173 -22.38 8.17 -17.78
C LEU A 173 -23.15 7.01 -17.16
N ALA A 174 -24.39 7.26 -16.76
CA ALA A 174 -25.30 6.22 -16.31
C ALA A 174 -25.81 5.45 -17.53
N THR A 175 -25.19 4.31 -17.85
CA THR A 175 -25.55 3.38 -18.95
C THR A 175 -25.32 3.93 -20.36
N ASN A 176 -25.78 3.19 -21.39
CA ASN A 176 -25.49 3.33 -22.82
C ASN A 176 -26.07 4.62 -23.48
N ALA A 177 -25.71 5.79 -22.91
CA ALA A 177 -26.26 7.10 -23.24
C ALA A 177 -25.82 7.58 -24.64
N LYS A 178 -26.77 8.15 -25.41
CA LYS A 178 -26.51 8.72 -26.75
C LYS A 178 -25.86 10.11 -26.69
N PHE A 179 -26.16 10.86 -25.63
CA PHE A 179 -25.65 12.21 -25.37
C PHE A 179 -25.25 12.31 -23.90
N CYS A 180 -24.25 13.13 -23.59
CA CYS A 180 -23.86 13.42 -22.22
C CYS A 180 -24.90 14.35 -21.56
N PRO A 181 -25.45 14.00 -20.38
CA PRO A 181 -26.44 14.83 -19.70
C PRO A 181 -25.84 16.13 -19.14
N GLU A 182 -24.54 16.15 -18.86
CA GLU A 182 -23.85 17.33 -18.30
C GLU A 182 -23.42 18.34 -19.37
N CYS A 183 -22.82 17.87 -20.47
CA CYS A 183 -22.23 18.76 -21.47
C CYS A 183 -22.88 18.70 -22.86
N GLY A 184 -23.87 17.83 -23.07
CA GLY A 184 -24.57 17.68 -24.36
C GLY A 184 -23.75 16.98 -25.46
N ALA A 185 -22.50 16.59 -25.20
CA ALA A 185 -21.66 15.92 -26.20
C ALA A 185 -22.30 14.62 -26.71
N LYS A 186 -22.29 14.40 -28.03
CA LYS A 186 -22.81 13.20 -28.68
C LYS A 186 -21.84 12.03 -28.46
N LEU A 187 -22.29 11.00 -27.76
CA LEU A 187 -21.47 9.85 -27.33
C LEU A 187 -21.52 8.69 -28.32
N LYS A 188 -22.58 8.62 -29.12
CA LYS A 188 -22.75 7.66 -30.21
C LYS A 188 -22.87 8.38 -31.55
N THR A 189 -21.87 8.21 -32.39
CA THR A 189 -21.87 8.71 -33.78
C THR A 189 -22.25 7.56 -34.70
N SER A 190 -23.54 7.39 -34.98
CA SER A 190 -23.95 6.65 -36.18
C SER A 190 -23.76 7.58 -37.38
N ALA A 191 -22.70 7.33 -38.14
CA ALA A 191 -22.48 8.00 -39.42
C ALA A 191 -23.46 7.42 -40.45
N HIS A 192 -24.05 8.28 -41.29
CA HIS A 192 -24.93 7.88 -42.38
C HIS A 192 -24.33 8.40 -43.69
N CYS A 193 -24.51 7.65 -44.77
CA CYS A 193 -24.05 8.07 -46.08
C CYS A 193 -24.83 9.30 -46.53
N THR A 194 -24.14 10.35 -46.95
CA THR A 194 -24.75 11.59 -47.42
C THR A 194 -25.52 11.43 -48.73
N GLU A 195 -25.13 10.44 -49.55
CA GLU A 195 -25.78 10.16 -50.85
C GLU A 195 -27.00 9.23 -50.72
N CYS A 196 -26.86 8.06 -50.10
CA CYS A 196 -27.94 7.06 -50.06
C CYS A 196 -28.65 6.92 -48.71
N GLY A 197 -28.20 7.63 -47.67
CA GLY A 197 -28.78 7.55 -46.31
C GLY A 197 -28.45 6.27 -45.53
N ALA A 198 -27.73 5.30 -46.12
CA ALA A 198 -27.39 4.04 -45.45
C ALA A 198 -26.47 4.28 -44.24
N LYS A 199 -26.70 3.51 -43.16
CA LYS A 199 -25.85 3.54 -41.94
C LYS A 199 -24.44 3.08 -42.31
N LEU A 200 -23.45 3.90 -41.97
CA LEU A 200 -22.04 3.59 -42.19
C LEU A 200 -21.49 2.86 -40.98
N GLU A 201 -20.75 1.77 -41.22
CA GLU A 201 -19.98 1.11 -40.18
C GLU A 201 -18.90 2.05 -39.62
N PRO A 202 -18.61 2.00 -38.31
CA PRO A 202 -17.56 2.81 -37.70
C PRO A 202 -16.22 2.59 -38.42
N GLY A 203 -15.61 3.65 -38.96
CA GLY A 203 -14.33 3.53 -39.67
C GLY A 203 -14.43 3.22 -41.17
N ALA A 204 -15.62 3.03 -41.74
CA ALA A 204 -15.79 2.76 -43.17
C ALA A 204 -15.29 3.95 -44.01
N LYS A 205 -14.41 3.70 -44.99
CA LYS A 205 -13.90 4.69 -45.97
C LYS A 205 -14.80 4.87 -47.20
N PHE A 206 -15.70 3.91 -47.41
CA PHE A 206 -16.66 3.85 -48.51
C PHE A 206 -17.98 3.29 -47.99
N CYS A 207 -19.09 3.76 -48.54
CA CYS A 207 -20.41 3.24 -48.23
C CYS A 207 -20.57 1.83 -48.83
N GLY A 208 -20.96 0.85 -48.01
CA GLY A 208 -21.19 -0.53 -48.47
C GLY A 208 -22.35 -0.69 -49.44
N GLU A 209 -23.30 0.25 -49.46
CA GLU A 209 -24.50 0.20 -50.32
C GLU A 209 -24.33 0.94 -51.64
N CYS A 210 -23.77 2.16 -51.63
CA CYS A 210 -23.67 3.00 -52.84
C CYS A 210 -22.24 3.23 -53.35
N GLY A 211 -21.21 2.75 -52.64
CA GLY A 211 -19.81 2.91 -53.03
C GLY A 211 -19.24 4.32 -52.85
N THR A 212 -20.04 5.31 -52.46
CA THR A 212 -19.57 6.69 -52.23
C THR A 212 -18.53 6.73 -51.11
N LYS A 213 -17.44 7.46 -51.34
CA LYS A 213 -16.39 7.69 -50.35
C LYS A 213 -16.97 8.48 -49.17
N THR A 214 -16.82 7.94 -47.98
CA THR A 214 -17.34 8.56 -46.75
C THR A 214 -16.41 9.69 -46.34
N VAL A 215 -16.99 10.84 -46.00
CA VAL A 215 -16.27 11.94 -45.35
C VAL A 215 -16.47 11.71 -43.85
N GLN A 216 -15.43 11.30 -43.14
CA GLN A 216 -15.45 11.30 -41.66
C GLN A 216 -15.34 12.73 -41.16
#